data_AF-A0A7K4S8P6-F1
#
_entry.id   AF-A0A7K4S8P6-F1
#
_cell.length_a   1.000
_cell.length_b   1.000
_cell.length_c   1.000
_cell.angle_alpha   90.00
_cell.angle_beta   90.00
_cell.angle_gamma   90.00
#
_symmetry.space_group_name_H-M   'P 1'
#
loop_
_entity.id
_entity.type
_entity.pdbx_description
1 polymer ?
#
loop_
_entity_poly.entity_id
_entity_poly.type
_entity_poly.pdbx_seq_one_letter_code
_entity_poly.pdbx_strand_id
1 'polypeptide(L)'
;IGEQVSLKCWFSSSSPITESLTVDWTYQPLAGGQMETIFHYQSVPYPTTVGKFKDRISWLGNVAKGDASIAIQSPAISDNGTFICSVKNPPDV
;
A
#
# COMPACT_ATOMS: atom_id res chain seq x y z
N ILE A 1 18.03 15.33 1.61
CA ILE A 1 17.44 14.09 2.18
C ILE A 1 16.01 14.45 2.55
N GLY A 2 15.03 13.86 1.86
CA GLY A 2 13.61 14.12 2.12
C GLY A 2 13.12 13.24 3.27
N GLU A 3 12.27 13.79 4.12
CA GLU A 3 11.58 13.03 5.16
C GLU A 3 10.67 11.99 4.51
N GLN A 4 10.65 10.76 5.04
CA GLN A 4 9.77 9.70 4.59
C GLN A 4 9.19 8.97 5.80
N VAL A 5 7.94 8.52 5.68
CA VAL A 5 7.30 7.65 6.67
C VAL A 5 6.97 6.30 6.05
N SER A 6 7.23 5.22 6.79
CA SER A 6 6.93 3.86 6.34
C SER A 6 5.61 3.38 6.92
N LEU A 7 4.71 2.93 6.04
CA LEU A 7 3.48 2.26 6.40
C LEU A 7 3.72 0.75 6.34
N LYS A 8 3.79 0.12 7.51
CA LYS A 8 4.10 -1.30 7.62
C LYS A 8 2.86 -2.16 7.39
N CYS A 9 2.99 -3.19 6.56
CA CYS A 9 1.98 -4.22 6.38
C CYS A 9 2.66 -5.58 6.28
N TRP A 10 2.35 -6.45 7.24
CA TRP A 10 2.83 -7.83 7.26
C TRP A 10 1.64 -8.77 7.11
N PHE A 11 1.79 -9.79 6.29
CA PHE A 11 0.76 -10.80 6.05
C PHE A 11 1.33 -12.20 6.11
N SER A 12 0.47 -13.14 6.47
CA SER A 12 0.75 -14.58 6.45
C SER A 12 -0.30 -15.26 5.58
N SER A 13 0.12 -16.21 4.76
CA SER A 13 -0.72 -16.95 3.83
C SER A 13 -0.47 -18.44 4.02
N SER A 14 -1.54 -19.23 4.02
CA SER A 14 -1.46 -20.70 4.11
C SER A 14 -1.03 -21.32 2.79
N SER A 15 -1.37 -20.66 1.68
CA SER A 15 -0.94 -21.06 0.34
C SER A 15 0.41 -20.45 -0.01
N PRO A 16 1.16 -21.07 -0.93
CA PRO A 16 2.34 -20.44 -1.52
C PRO A 16 1.99 -19.07 -2.13
N ILE A 17 2.88 -18.10 -1.99
CA ILE A 17 2.77 -16.81 -2.69
C ILE A 17 2.83 -17.08 -4.21
N THR A 18 1.83 -16.60 -4.95
CA THR A 18 1.80 -16.74 -6.42
C THR A 18 1.84 -15.37 -7.12
N GLU A 19 2.02 -15.37 -8.45
CA GLU A 19 1.93 -14.17 -9.29
C GLU A 19 0.52 -13.54 -9.30
N SER A 20 -0.49 -14.30 -8.88
CA SER A 20 -1.86 -13.83 -8.72
C SER A 20 -2.09 -13.04 -7.43
N LEU A 21 -1.09 -12.98 -6.55
CA LEU A 21 -1.16 -12.17 -5.33
C LEU A 21 -1.32 -10.69 -5.68
N THR A 22 -2.31 -10.06 -5.06
CA THR A 22 -2.53 -8.62 -5.14
C THR A 22 -2.37 -7.97 -3.78
N VAL A 23 -1.80 -6.77 -3.77
CA VAL A 23 -1.80 -5.87 -2.60
C VAL A 23 -2.42 -4.54 -3.02
N ASP A 24 -3.43 -4.12 -2.28
CA ASP A 24 -4.05 -2.81 -2.43
C ASP A 24 -3.84 -1.99 -1.16
N TRP A 25 -3.34 -0.77 -1.33
CA TRP A 25 -3.37 0.23 -0.27
C TRP A 25 -4.43 1.29 -0.59
N THR A 26 -5.34 1.47 0.36
CA THR A 26 -6.36 2.52 0.29
C THR A 26 -6.16 3.53 1.41
N TYR A 27 -6.56 4.76 1.14
CA TYR A 27 -6.51 5.88 2.07
C TYR A 27 -7.92 6.43 2.30
N GLN A 28 -8.24 6.70 3.57
CA GLN A 28 -9.46 7.37 3.98
C GLN A 28 -9.11 8.64 4.76
N PRO A 29 -9.58 9.83 4.34
CA PRO A 29 -9.34 11.07 5.07
C PRO A 29 -9.93 11.06 6.49
N LEU A 30 -9.25 11.70 7.44
CA LEU A 30 -9.73 11.80 8.84
C LEU A 30 -11.08 12.54 8.96
N ALA A 31 -11.32 13.53 8.11
CA ALA A 31 -12.59 14.29 8.08
C ALA A 31 -13.79 13.48 7.52
N GLY A 32 -13.57 12.22 7.14
CA GLY A 32 -14.52 11.43 6.36
C GLY A 32 -14.42 11.73 4.86
N GLY A 33 -14.98 10.86 4.04
CA GLY A 33 -14.92 10.96 2.57
C GLY A 33 -14.86 9.61 1.88
N GLN A 34 -14.66 9.65 0.56
CA GLN A 34 -14.44 8.44 -0.24
C GLN A 34 -13.05 7.86 0.04
N MET A 35 -12.97 6.52 0.00
CA MET A 35 -11.69 5.83 0.02
C MET A 35 -11.01 5.96 -1.35
N GLU A 36 -9.73 6.27 -1.34
CA GLU A 36 -8.91 6.39 -2.55
C GLU A 36 -7.89 5.26 -2.57
N THR A 37 -7.73 4.59 -3.72
CA THR A 37 -6.62 3.64 -3.91
C THR A 37 -5.36 4.42 -4.21
N ILE A 38 -4.33 4.24 -3.38
CA ILE A 38 -3.08 5.01 -3.47
C ILE A 38 -1.92 4.16 -4.00
N PHE A 39 -2.05 2.83 -3.98
CA PHE A 39 -1.07 1.90 -4.50
C PHE A 39 -1.70 0.53 -4.76
N HIS A 40 -1.30 -0.09 -5.86
CA HIS A 40 -1.64 -1.45 -6.22
C HIS A 40 -0.35 -2.23 -6.52
N TYR A 41 -0.30 -3.52 -6.19
CA TYR A 41 0.75 -4.43 -6.60
C TYR A 41 0.14 -5.69 -7.19
N GLN A 42 0.63 -6.09 -8.35
CA GLN A 42 0.38 -7.39 -8.95
C GLN A 42 1.60 -7.78 -9.77
N SER A 43 2.46 -8.64 -9.20
CA SER A 43 3.81 -8.99 -9.69
C SER A 43 4.79 -7.81 -9.79
N VAL A 44 4.31 -6.59 -10.02
CA VAL A 44 5.05 -5.34 -10.04
C VAL A 44 4.25 -4.24 -9.31
N PRO A 45 4.93 -3.20 -8.77
CA PRO A 45 4.28 -2.09 -8.08
C PRO A 45 3.66 -1.06 -9.04
N TYR A 46 2.46 -0.61 -8.73
CA TYR A 46 1.69 0.43 -9.41
C TYR A 46 1.31 1.52 -8.41
N PRO A 47 2.20 2.48 -8.12
CA PRO A 47 1.85 3.64 -7.29
C PRO A 47 0.84 4.54 -8.02
N THR A 48 0.01 5.25 -7.26
CA THR A 48 -0.94 6.19 -7.86
C THR A 48 -0.23 7.29 -8.65
N THR A 49 -0.77 7.59 -9.84
CA THR A 49 -0.31 8.67 -10.71
C THR A 49 -1.21 9.91 -10.62
N VAL A 50 -2.21 9.88 -9.74
CA VAL A 50 -3.22 10.93 -9.55
C VAL A 50 -3.51 11.16 -8.06
N GLY A 51 -4.16 12.29 -7.78
CA GLY A 51 -4.58 12.65 -6.43
C GLY A 51 -3.43 13.05 -5.52
N LYS A 52 -3.73 13.07 -4.22
CA LYS A 52 -2.90 13.67 -3.17
C LYS A 52 -1.54 12.97 -2.93
N PHE A 53 -1.46 11.69 -3.24
CA PHE A 53 -0.26 10.88 -3.03
C PHE A 53 0.54 10.62 -4.30
N LYS A 54 0.17 11.27 -5.41
CA LYS A 54 0.89 11.21 -6.68
C LYS A 54 2.39 11.48 -6.46
N ASP A 55 3.23 10.63 -7.04
CA ASP A 55 4.70 10.70 -7.01
C ASP A 55 5.32 10.66 -5.60
N ARG A 56 4.52 10.41 -4.56
CA ARG A 56 4.98 10.31 -3.17
C ARG A 56 4.97 8.90 -2.60
N ILE A 57 4.34 7.93 -3.29
CA ILE A 57 4.32 6.54 -2.84
C ILE A 57 5.52 5.76 -3.39
N SER A 58 6.18 5.01 -2.52
CA SER A 58 7.25 4.08 -2.91
C SER A 58 7.01 2.70 -2.31
N TRP A 59 7.31 1.66 -3.09
CA TRP A 59 7.23 0.28 -2.63
C TRP A 59 8.43 -0.07 -1.75
N LEU A 60 8.17 -0.60 -0.55
CA LEU A 60 9.20 -1.11 0.36
C LEU A 60 9.11 -2.63 0.57
N GLY A 61 7.97 -3.22 0.25
CA GLY A 61 7.66 -4.60 0.58
C GLY A 61 8.46 -5.65 -0.19
N ASN A 62 8.34 -6.87 0.31
CA ASN A 62 8.83 -8.10 -0.26
C ASN A 62 7.77 -9.17 -0.01
N VAL A 63 6.88 -9.36 -0.99
CA VAL A 63 5.73 -10.27 -0.86
C VAL A 63 6.15 -11.71 -0.61
N ALA A 64 7.32 -12.13 -1.11
CA ALA A 64 7.87 -13.47 -0.85
C ALA A 64 8.25 -13.69 0.63
N LYS A 65 8.40 -12.59 1.40
CA LYS A 65 8.64 -12.60 2.85
C LYS A 65 7.42 -12.17 3.67
N GLY A 66 6.25 -12.02 3.03
CA GLY A 66 5.04 -11.55 3.70
C GLY A 66 5.05 -10.04 4.00
N ASP A 67 5.90 -9.25 3.34
CA ASP A 67 5.98 -7.81 3.53
C ASP A 67 5.28 -7.07 2.38
N ALA A 68 4.26 -6.28 2.72
CA ALA A 68 3.45 -5.47 1.81
C ALA A 68 3.57 -3.96 2.08
N SER A 69 4.67 -3.54 2.73
CA SER A 69 4.86 -2.16 3.18
C SER A 69 5.12 -1.16 2.05
N ILE A 70 4.66 0.07 2.26
CA ILE A 70 4.93 1.24 1.38
C ILE A 70 5.56 2.37 2.19
N ALA A 71 6.11 3.36 1.50
CA ALA A 71 6.52 4.63 2.08
C ALA A 71 5.78 5.80 1.43
N ILE A 72 5.54 6.84 2.23
CA ILE A 72 5.10 8.15 1.78
C ILE A 72 6.29 9.10 1.90
N GLN A 73 6.70 9.69 0.78
CA GLN A 73 7.72 10.73 0.71
C GLN A 73 7.12 12.09 1.03
N SER A 74 7.88 12.96 1.71
CA SER A 74 7.45 14.30 2.10
C SER A 74 6.07 14.30 2.78
N PRO A 75 5.92 13.58 3.91
CA PRO A 75 4.65 13.53 4.63
C PRO A 75 4.26 14.92 5.13
N ALA A 76 2.96 15.22 5.09
CA ALA A 76 2.40 16.48 5.55
C ALA A 76 1.26 16.22 6.56
N ILE A 77 0.98 17.19 7.43
CA ILE A 77 -0.15 17.10 8.40
C ILE A 77 -1.49 16.85 7.68
N SER A 78 -1.62 17.37 6.47
CA SER A 78 -2.82 17.15 5.65
C SER A 78 -3.01 15.67 5.32
N ASP A 79 -1.96 14.85 5.27
CA ASP A 79 -1.98 13.40 5.00
C ASP A 79 -2.63 12.55 6.11
N ASN A 80 -3.00 13.17 7.23
CA ASN A 80 -3.67 12.49 8.33
C ASN A 80 -4.97 11.79 7.88
N GLY A 81 -5.01 10.48 8.10
CA GLY A 81 -6.12 9.62 7.76
C GLY A 81 -5.80 8.16 8.07
N THR A 82 -6.68 7.28 7.65
CA THR A 82 -6.53 5.83 7.81
C THR A 82 -5.99 5.22 6.53
N PHE A 83 -4.90 4.48 6.64
CA PHE A 83 -4.32 3.72 5.53
C PHE A 83 -4.61 2.23 5.75
N ILE A 84 -5.17 1.57 4.75
CA ILE A 84 -5.61 0.17 4.83
C ILE A 84 -4.83 -0.63 3.80
N CYS A 85 -4.18 -1.70 4.26
CA CYS A 85 -3.49 -2.67 3.42
C CYS A 85 -4.38 -3.90 3.25
N SER A 86 -4.73 -4.23 2.01
CA SER A 86 -5.51 -5.43 1.66
C SER A 86 -4.66 -6.36 0.82
N VAL A 87 -4.40 -7.57 1.31
CA VAL A 87 -3.63 -8.59 0.59
C VAL A 87 -4.56 -9.73 0.20
N LYS A 88 -4.50 -10.16 -1.06
CA LYS A 88 -5.24 -11.33 -1.56
C LYS A 88 -4.26 -12.27 -2.24
N ASN A 89 -4.17 -13.52 -1.78
CA ASN A 89 -3.35 -14.57 -2.40
C ASN A 89 -4.24 -15.77 -2.75
N PRO A 90 -4.92 -15.77 -3.91
CA PRO A 90 -5.70 -16.92 -4.35
C PRO A 90 -4.81 -18.19 -4.37
N PRO A 91 -5.30 -19.36 -3.91
CA PRO A 91 -6.68 -19.72 -3.56
C PRO A 91 -7.04 -19.52 -2.07
N ASP A 92 -6.33 -18.69 -1.30
CA ASP A 92 -6.70 -18.41 0.11
C ASP A 92 -8.06 -17.68 0.26
N VAL A 93 -8.77 -17.43 -0.86
CA VAL A 93 -10.10 -16.82 -0.94
C VAL A 93 -10.96 -17.60 -1.93
#